data_AF-A0A2W1EC25-F1
#
_entry.id   AF-A0A2W1EC25-F1
#
_cell.length_a   1.000
_cell.length_b   1.000
_cell.length_c   1.000
_cell.angle_alpha   90.00
_cell.angle_beta   90.00
_cell.angle_gamma   90.00
#
_symmetry.space_group_name_H-M   'P 1'
#
loop_
_entity.id
_entity.type
_entity.pdbx_description
1 polymer ?
#
loop_
_entity_poly.entity_id
_entity_poly.type
_entity_poly.pdbx_seq_one_letter_code
_entity_poly.pdbx_strand_id
1 'polypeptide(L)'
;MSTAETYQDEQVLPQDVLPKHSVFPFLHLPRELRDQIYDYAFAIQDHHGQRPIERRNLKIFKPSAASILLVTRHDYFLLNRQVAREALEVLFKHHTVFLSSGPFVLKAILEKIEEPNGPSRQWLKWLRKIELDWVTFPSLQHYPPEMGKWRDDSHWEHDTAEVDVDYIRGAYYNGHYDEYDHEGVHYEDNFYDPGNSSLYPSFRPSTTATAQTSDDPFGFATHYPFTDPTRDPVHEASAADISSKLNLLVSSEVTPLFTYLASPTFNLHSITLPLAFISRESHYQRSVSRPGYALPLKIRYWVKVCAHALLMLISPTHDAATKPPLEEVRVKYAPSDIWASMEPADDLRRMVTAGVQGEGEAFRAMWDSVHASLSQQQLASLGPRFGLKAKVDFVAWDGNMDSGRLGDELEVVFSRDVTAQV
;
A
#
# COMPACT_ATOMS: atom_id res chain seq x y z
N MET A 1 -25.49 -7.87 -84.10
CA MET A 1 -26.81 -8.53 -83.99
C MET A 1 -26.59 -9.93 -83.45
N SER A 2 -26.94 -10.17 -82.18
CA SER A 2 -27.26 -11.46 -81.55
C SER A 2 -27.55 -11.14 -80.07
N THR A 3 -28.77 -10.72 -79.77
CA THR A 3 -29.86 -11.48 -79.13
C THR A 3 -29.60 -11.83 -77.67
N ALA A 4 -30.54 -11.36 -76.85
CA ALA A 4 -30.66 -11.56 -75.43
C ALA A 4 -30.95 -13.02 -75.09
N GLU A 5 -30.39 -13.48 -73.97
CA GLU A 5 -30.98 -14.54 -73.17
C GLU A 5 -31.10 -14.04 -71.73
N THR A 6 -32.35 -13.97 -71.31
CA THR A 6 -32.82 -13.71 -69.97
C THR A 6 -32.65 -14.99 -69.16
N TYR A 7 -31.97 -14.94 -68.01
CA TYR A 7 -32.24 -15.85 -66.91
C TYR A 7 -32.38 -15.03 -65.64
N GLN A 8 -33.64 -14.92 -65.21
CA GLN A 8 -34.02 -14.57 -63.85
C GLN A 8 -33.60 -15.73 -62.95
N ASP A 9 -32.80 -15.42 -61.93
CA ASP A 9 -32.88 -16.13 -60.65
C ASP A 9 -32.63 -15.10 -59.56
N GLU A 10 -33.73 -14.52 -59.10
CA GLU A 10 -33.82 -13.85 -57.81
C GLU A 10 -33.54 -14.88 -56.71
N GLN A 11 -32.26 -15.12 -56.41
CA GLN A 11 -31.90 -15.60 -55.08
C GLN A 11 -32.01 -14.41 -54.13
N VAL A 12 -33.23 -14.20 -53.65
CA VAL A 12 -33.52 -13.48 -52.42
C VAL A 12 -32.76 -14.19 -51.31
N LEU A 13 -31.56 -13.70 -51.02
CA LEU A 13 -30.86 -13.99 -49.77
C LEU A 13 -31.84 -13.68 -48.62
N PRO A 14 -32.11 -14.61 -47.70
CA PRO A 14 -32.95 -14.32 -46.54
C PRO A 14 -32.37 -13.12 -45.81
N GLN A 15 -33.14 -12.03 -45.84
CA GLN A 15 -32.78 -10.73 -45.26
C GLN A 15 -32.95 -10.71 -43.73
N ASP A 16 -32.88 -11.87 -43.07
CA ASP A 16 -33.10 -12.04 -41.65
C ASP A 16 -32.13 -13.10 -41.11
N VAL A 17 -30.96 -12.66 -40.65
CA VAL A 17 -30.40 -12.90 -39.30
C VAL A 17 -29.16 -12.02 -39.23
N LEU A 18 -29.31 -10.77 -38.79
CA LEU A 18 -28.19 -10.09 -38.12
C LEU A 18 -27.67 -11.05 -37.05
N PRO A 19 -26.37 -11.38 -36.98
CA PRO A 19 -25.87 -12.32 -35.99
C PRO A 19 -26.34 -11.83 -34.62
N LYS A 20 -27.25 -12.59 -33.98
CA LYS A 20 -27.63 -12.37 -32.58
C LYS A 20 -26.31 -12.26 -31.85
N HIS A 21 -25.99 -11.08 -31.32
CA HIS A 21 -24.74 -10.83 -30.61
C HIS A 21 -24.48 -12.03 -29.70
N SER A 22 -23.46 -12.81 -30.03
CA SER A 22 -23.15 -14.03 -29.29
C SER A 22 -22.82 -13.58 -27.88
N VAL A 23 -23.75 -13.82 -26.96
CA VAL A 23 -23.54 -13.53 -25.55
C VAL A 23 -22.30 -14.31 -25.13
N PHE A 24 -21.38 -13.68 -24.40
CA PHE A 24 -20.16 -14.35 -23.96
C PHE A 24 -20.53 -15.67 -23.25
N PRO A 25 -19.98 -16.84 -23.63
CA PRO A 25 -20.47 -18.15 -23.18
C PRO A 25 -20.63 -18.27 -21.67
N PHE A 26 -19.71 -17.67 -20.91
CA PHE A 26 -19.76 -17.63 -19.45
C PHE A 26 -21.03 -16.96 -18.90
N LEU A 27 -21.55 -15.92 -19.57
CA LEU A 27 -22.79 -15.22 -19.15
C LEU A 27 -24.07 -16.04 -19.38
N HIS A 28 -23.99 -17.18 -20.08
CA HIS A 28 -25.11 -18.12 -20.18
C HIS A 28 -25.30 -18.95 -18.91
N LEU A 29 -24.26 -19.05 -18.06
CA LEU A 29 -24.39 -19.72 -16.76
C LEU A 29 -25.34 -18.91 -15.86
N PRO A 30 -26.14 -19.53 -14.97
CA PRO A 30 -26.85 -18.83 -13.90
C PRO A 30 -25.92 -17.94 -13.06
N ARG A 31 -26.43 -16.83 -12.53
CA ARG A 31 -25.65 -15.86 -11.73
C ARG A 31 -24.98 -16.52 -10.54
N GLU A 32 -25.69 -17.44 -9.89
CA GLU A 32 -25.25 -18.17 -8.71
C GLU A 32 -24.02 -19.05 -9.02
N LEU A 33 -23.98 -19.70 -10.18
CA LEU A 33 -22.81 -20.48 -10.60
C LEU A 33 -21.63 -19.59 -10.96
N ARG A 34 -21.88 -18.41 -11.57
CA ARG A 34 -20.80 -17.45 -11.82
C ARG A 34 -20.21 -16.91 -10.52
N ASP A 35 -21.05 -16.64 -9.52
CA ASP A 35 -20.60 -16.18 -8.20
C ASP A 35 -19.71 -17.20 -7.51
N GLN A 36 -20.05 -18.50 -7.57
CA GLN A 36 -19.18 -19.57 -7.08
C GLN A 36 -17.83 -19.61 -7.81
N ILE A 37 -17.82 -19.36 -9.12
CA ILE A 37 -16.58 -19.31 -9.92
C ILE A 37 -15.75 -18.10 -9.53
N TYR A 38 -16.37 -16.93 -9.35
CA TYR A 38 -15.68 -15.73 -8.86
C TYR A 38 -15.09 -15.98 -7.48
N ASP A 39 -15.87 -16.52 -6.55
CA ASP A 39 -15.43 -16.83 -5.19
C ASP A 39 -14.24 -17.78 -5.17
N TYR A 40 -14.31 -18.86 -5.97
CA TYR A 40 -13.22 -19.81 -6.08
C TYR A 40 -11.95 -19.15 -6.63
N ALA A 41 -12.06 -18.37 -7.71
CA ALA A 41 -10.91 -17.72 -8.32
C ALA A 41 -10.25 -16.68 -7.41
N PHE A 42 -11.03 -15.95 -6.61
CA PHE A 42 -10.48 -15.02 -5.62
C PHE A 42 -9.84 -15.75 -4.42
N ALA A 43 -10.36 -16.91 -4.03
CA ALA A 43 -9.82 -17.69 -2.91
C ALA A 43 -8.46 -18.36 -3.20
N ILE A 44 -8.12 -18.60 -4.46
CA ILE A 44 -6.86 -19.26 -4.86
C ILE A 44 -5.67 -18.29 -4.84
N GLN A 45 -5.91 -16.97 -4.80
CA GLN A 45 -4.83 -16.03 -5.05
C GLN A 45 -3.75 -16.02 -3.97
N ASP A 46 -2.52 -16.31 -4.41
CA ASP A 46 -1.31 -15.92 -3.71
C ASP A 46 -1.01 -14.44 -4.02
N HIS A 47 -0.90 -13.62 -2.96
CA HIS A 47 -0.65 -12.18 -3.08
C HIS A 47 0.80 -11.85 -3.49
N HIS A 48 1.65 -12.86 -3.69
CA HIS A 48 3.09 -12.71 -3.90
C HIS A 48 3.42 -12.57 -5.40
N GLY A 49 4.14 -11.50 -5.75
CA GLY A 49 4.49 -11.15 -7.14
C GLY A 49 3.59 -10.07 -7.78
N GLN A 50 2.66 -9.48 -7.03
CA GLN A 50 1.82 -8.40 -7.53
C GLN A 50 2.61 -7.09 -7.64
N ARG A 51 2.63 -6.51 -8.85
CA ARG A 51 3.24 -5.20 -9.09
C ARG A 51 2.52 -4.11 -8.28
N PRO A 52 3.24 -3.19 -7.61
CA PRO A 52 2.62 -2.14 -6.81
C PRO A 52 1.73 -1.22 -7.66
N ILE A 53 0.81 -0.53 -6.99
CA ILE A 53 0.05 0.58 -7.56
C ILE A 53 0.83 1.86 -7.26
N GLU A 54 1.29 2.48 -8.34
CA GLU A 54 2.29 3.54 -8.31
C GLU A 54 1.67 4.89 -8.64
N ARG A 55 2.37 5.99 -8.34
CA ARG A 55 1.88 7.35 -8.65
C ARG A 55 1.56 7.54 -10.14
N ARG A 56 2.26 6.90 -11.08
CA ARG A 56 1.93 6.96 -12.53
C ARG A 56 0.54 6.45 -12.85
N ASN A 57 0.03 5.46 -12.12
CA ASN A 57 -1.29 4.90 -12.38
C ASN A 57 -2.37 5.98 -12.18
N LEU A 58 -2.15 6.94 -11.28
CA LEU A 58 -3.08 8.05 -11.05
C LEU A 58 -3.32 8.90 -12.30
N LYS A 59 -2.33 9.08 -13.18
CA LYS A 59 -2.48 9.93 -14.39
C LYS A 59 -3.52 9.37 -15.36
N ILE A 60 -3.59 8.05 -15.48
CA ILE A 60 -4.38 7.35 -16.50
C ILE A 60 -5.63 6.71 -15.89
N PHE A 61 -5.68 6.55 -14.56
CA PHE A 61 -6.79 5.90 -13.88
C PHE A 61 -8.10 6.66 -14.07
N LYS A 62 -9.04 6.00 -14.75
CA LYS A 62 -10.44 6.37 -14.86
C LYS A 62 -11.29 5.32 -14.14
N PRO A 63 -12.18 5.69 -13.22
CA PRO A 63 -12.90 4.73 -12.39
C PRO A 63 -13.87 3.89 -13.23
N SER A 64 -13.67 2.58 -13.23
CA SER A 64 -14.55 1.59 -13.85
C SER A 64 -14.31 0.22 -13.20
N ALA A 65 -15.26 -0.70 -13.30
CA ALA A 65 -15.06 -2.03 -12.72
C ALA A 65 -13.81 -2.74 -13.29
N ALA A 66 -13.57 -2.59 -14.59
CA ALA A 66 -12.41 -3.15 -15.26
C ALA A 66 -11.09 -2.51 -14.79
N SER A 67 -11.04 -1.18 -14.65
CA SER A 67 -9.81 -0.51 -14.19
C SER A 67 -9.53 -0.77 -12.71
N ILE A 68 -10.56 -0.91 -11.88
CA ILE A 68 -10.39 -1.31 -10.47
C ILE A 68 -9.82 -2.72 -10.41
N LEU A 69 -10.44 -3.69 -11.11
CA LEU A 69 -9.94 -5.06 -11.15
C LEU A 69 -8.52 -5.15 -11.71
N LEU A 70 -8.18 -4.35 -12.74
CA LEU A 70 -6.82 -4.27 -13.29
C LEU A 70 -5.81 -3.76 -12.24
N VAL A 71 -6.17 -2.72 -11.50
CA VAL A 71 -5.30 -2.13 -10.47
C VAL A 71 -5.14 -3.08 -9.27
N THR A 72 -6.18 -3.83 -8.93
CA THR A 72 -6.13 -4.90 -7.92
C THR A 72 -5.68 -6.25 -8.49
N ARG A 73 -5.12 -6.27 -9.72
CA ARG A 73 -4.49 -7.44 -10.36
C ARG A 73 -5.38 -8.66 -10.60
N HIS A 74 -6.65 -8.42 -10.92
CA HIS A 74 -7.62 -9.45 -11.33
C HIS A 74 -7.90 -9.40 -12.85
N ASP A 75 -6.81 -9.37 -13.62
CA ASP A 75 -6.82 -9.15 -15.07
C ASP A 75 -7.60 -10.24 -15.84
N TYR A 76 -7.67 -11.44 -15.27
CA TYR A 76 -8.38 -12.59 -15.82
C TYR A 76 -9.90 -12.40 -15.89
N PHE A 77 -10.48 -11.42 -15.18
CA PHE A 77 -11.91 -11.07 -15.28
C PHE A 77 -12.22 -9.94 -16.28
N LEU A 78 -11.21 -9.42 -16.98
CA LEU A 78 -11.36 -8.31 -17.92
C LEU A 78 -11.87 -8.71 -19.31
N LEU A 79 -12.41 -9.92 -19.45
CA LEU A 79 -12.93 -10.46 -20.71
C LEU A 79 -14.23 -9.78 -21.17
N ASN A 80 -15.05 -9.33 -20.22
CA ASN A 80 -16.34 -8.70 -20.52
C ASN A 80 -16.73 -7.68 -19.44
N ARG A 81 -17.39 -6.58 -19.85
CA ARG A 81 -17.80 -5.51 -18.92
C ARG A 81 -18.77 -5.97 -17.83
N GLN A 82 -19.69 -6.89 -18.16
CA GLN A 82 -20.62 -7.44 -17.18
C GLN A 82 -19.89 -8.34 -16.20
N VAL A 83 -19.01 -9.24 -16.69
CA VAL A 83 -18.16 -10.09 -15.86
C VAL A 83 -17.32 -9.27 -14.89
N ALA A 84 -16.70 -8.18 -15.36
CA ALA A 84 -15.92 -7.28 -14.50
C ALA A 84 -16.76 -6.63 -13.39
N ARG A 85 -18.00 -6.20 -13.67
CA ARG A 85 -18.89 -5.62 -12.65
C ARG A 85 -19.31 -6.65 -11.61
N GLU A 86 -19.68 -7.82 -12.09
CA GLU A 86 -20.10 -8.96 -11.30
C GLU A 86 -18.99 -9.46 -10.38
N ALA A 87 -17.77 -9.63 -10.92
CA ALA A 87 -16.59 -10.04 -10.17
C ALA A 87 -16.16 -8.98 -9.16
N LEU A 88 -16.21 -7.68 -9.51
CA LEU A 88 -15.90 -6.60 -8.58
C LEU A 88 -16.85 -6.59 -7.36
N GLU A 89 -18.14 -6.83 -7.60
CA GLU A 89 -19.13 -6.94 -6.52
C GLU A 89 -18.77 -8.07 -5.56
N VAL A 90 -18.42 -9.26 -6.09
CA VAL A 90 -18.03 -10.42 -5.28
C VAL A 90 -16.73 -10.14 -4.51
N LEU A 91 -15.71 -9.62 -5.19
CA LEU A 91 -14.43 -9.25 -4.59
C LEU A 91 -14.62 -8.34 -3.38
N PHE A 92 -15.34 -7.22 -3.55
CA PHE A 92 -15.48 -6.22 -2.50
C PHE A 92 -16.32 -6.72 -1.32
N LYS A 93 -17.40 -7.48 -1.60
CA LYS A 93 -18.33 -7.96 -0.55
C LYS A 93 -17.79 -9.14 0.26
N HIS A 94 -17.03 -10.05 -0.36
CA HIS A 94 -16.74 -11.36 0.21
C HIS A 94 -15.26 -11.61 0.48
N HIS A 95 -14.36 -10.96 -0.26
CA HIS A 95 -12.92 -11.21 -0.21
C HIS A 95 -12.14 -10.05 0.38
N THR A 96 -10.88 -10.31 0.74
CA THR A 96 -9.94 -9.29 1.20
C THR A 96 -9.21 -8.71 -0.01
N VAL A 97 -9.33 -7.41 -0.22
CA VAL A 97 -8.67 -6.73 -1.34
C VAL A 97 -7.25 -6.35 -0.94
N PHE A 98 -6.26 -6.96 -1.59
CA PHE A 98 -4.86 -6.61 -1.43
C PHE A 98 -4.53 -5.32 -2.19
N LEU A 99 -3.91 -4.36 -1.52
CA LEU A 99 -3.58 -3.03 -2.04
C LEU A 99 -2.12 -2.71 -1.73
N SER A 100 -1.24 -3.05 -2.68
CA SER A 100 0.17 -2.70 -2.57
C SER A 100 0.44 -1.30 -3.11
N SER A 101 0.31 -0.28 -2.27
CA SER A 101 0.47 1.11 -2.69
C SER A 101 0.82 2.05 -1.55
N GLY A 102 1.45 3.18 -1.89
CA GLY A 102 1.65 4.27 -0.94
C GLY A 102 0.33 4.91 -0.47
N PRO A 103 0.30 5.49 0.74
CA PRO A 103 -0.92 6.00 1.36
C PRO A 103 -1.58 7.12 0.56
N PHE A 104 -0.80 8.02 -0.05
CA PHE A 104 -1.35 9.04 -0.95
C PHE A 104 -1.99 8.45 -2.21
N VAL A 105 -1.31 7.49 -2.86
CA VAL A 105 -1.80 6.85 -4.09
C VAL A 105 -3.11 6.13 -3.80
N LEU A 106 -3.17 5.38 -2.70
CA LEU A 106 -4.38 4.69 -2.29
C LEU A 106 -5.54 5.66 -2.08
N LYS A 107 -5.31 6.73 -1.29
CA LYS A 107 -6.33 7.74 -1.02
C LYS A 107 -6.83 8.38 -2.33
N ALA A 108 -5.92 8.79 -3.21
CA ALA A 108 -6.28 9.43 -4.48
C ALA A 108 -7.08 8.49 -5.41
N ILE A 109 -6.75 7.19 -5.46
CA ILE A 109 -7.53 6.20 -6.23
C ILE A 109 -8.93 6.07 -5.66
N LEU A 110 -9.06 5.92 -4.34
CA LEU A 110 -10.36 5.77 -3.70
C LEU A 110 -11.23 7.02 -3.87
N GLU A 111 -10.64 8.22 -3.76
CA GLU A 111 -11.35 9.49 -4.03
C GLU A 111 -11.81 9.59 -5.49
N LYS A 112 -11.00 9.14 -6.46
CA LYS A 112 -11.41 9.05 -7.86
C LYS A 112 -12.56 8.07 -8.08
N ILE A 113 -12.61 6.97 -7.32
CA ILE A 113 -13.74 6.03 -7.37
C ILE A 113 -15.00 6.68 -6.75
N GLU A 114 -14.87 7.56 -5.76
CA GLU A 114 -16.02 8.23 -5.14
C GLU A 114 -16.70 9.29 -6.03
N GLU A 115 -16.07 9.73 -7.14
CA GLU A 115 -16.50 10.86 -7.98
C GLU A 115 -18.04 11.00 -8.13
N PRO A 116 -18.57 12.24 -7.97
CA PRO A 116 -19.97 12.47 -7.64
C PRO A 116 -20.91 12.03 -8.78
N ASN A 117 -21.92 11.23 -8.39
CA ASN A 117 -23.08 10.78 -9.18
C ASN A 117 -22.94 9.47 -9.99
N GLY A 118 -21.91 8.66 -9.76
CA GLY A 118 -21.77 7.32 -10.36
C GLY A 118 -22.18 6.14 -9.45
N PRO A 119 -22.41 4.93 -10.01
CA PRO A 119 -22.50 3.68 -9.24
C PRO A 119 -21.22 3.38 -8.44
N SER A 120 -20.14 4.10 -8.73
CA SER A 120 -18.81 3.94 -8.15
C SER A 120 -18.76 4.17 -6.64
N ARG A 121 -19.59 5.07 -6.08
CA ARG A 121 -19.72 5.24 -4.63
C ARG A 121 -20.29 4.00 -3.95
N GLN A 122 -21.16 3.26 -4.62
CA GLN A 122 -21.72 2.02 -4.10
C GLN A 122 -20.65 0.92 -4.01
N TRP A 123 -19.66 0.92 -4.91
CA TRP A 123 -18.53 -0.02 -4.84
C TRP A 123 -17.71 0.19 -3.56
N LEU A 124 -17.42 1.43 -3.18
CA LEU A 124 -16.70 1.70 -1.93
C LEU A 124 -17.48 1.26 -0.67
N LYS A 125 -18.81 1.31 -0.72
CA LYS A 125 -19.66 0.73 0.35
C LYS A 125 -19.64 -0.79 0.38
N TRP A 126 -19.36 -1.44 -0.76
CA TRP A 126 -19.19 -2.89 -0.81
C TRP A 126 -17.83 -3.32 -0.28
N LEU A 127 -16.80 -2.48 -0.31
CA LEU A 127 -15.46 -2.80 0.16
C LEU A 127 -15.45 -3.04 1.67
N ARG A 128 -15.44 -4.32 2.08
CA ARG A 128 -15.52 -4.71 3.49
C ARG A 128 -14.19 -5.04 4.13
N LYS A 129 -13.24 -5.58 3.37
CA LYS A 129 -11.96 -6.06 3.89
C LYS A 129 -10.83 -5.62 2.97
N ILE A 130 -9.78 -5.05 3.56
CA ILE A 130 -8.58 -4.66 2.84
C ILE A 130 -7.33 -5.22 3.50
N GLU A 131 -6.32 -5.50 2.69
CA GLU A 131 -4.96 -5.80 3.13
C GLU A 131 -4.02 -4.76 2.51
N LEU A 132 -3.26 -4.07 3.34
CA LEU A 132 -2.33 -3.03 2.88
C LEU A 132 -0.91 -3.52 3.05
N ASP A 133 -0.14 -3.60 1.97
CA ASP A 133 1.31 -3.82 2.04
C ASP A 133 2.04 -2.97 0.99
N TRP A 134 2.69 -1.89 1.41
CA TRP A 134 3.63 -1.16 0.57
C TRP A 134 4.93 -1.95 0.36
N VAL A 135 4.87 -2.90 -0.57
CA VAL A 135 5.97 -3.82 -0.90
C VAL A 135 7.25 -3.04 -1.20
N THR A 136 7.16 -2.04 -2.09
CA THR A 136 8.25 -1.16 -2.52
C THR A 136 8.25 0.16 -1.74
N PHE A 137 8.61 0.10 -0.45
CA PHE A 137 8.70 1.30 0.39
C PHE A 137 9.79 2.25 -0.15
N PRO A 138 9.46 3.50 -0.51
CA PRO A 138 10.41 4.43 -1.14
C PRO A 138 11.47 4.93 -0.14
N SER A 139 12.63 5.36 -0.67
CA SER A 139 13.66 5.96 0.16
C SER A 139 13.15 7.27 0.78
N LEU A 140 13.20 7.41 2.10
CA LEU A 140 12.84 8.68 2.72
C LEU A 140 13.94 9.75 2.59
N GLN A 141 15.11 9.43 2.03
CA GLN A 141 16.15 10.44 1.84
C GLN A 141 15.65 11.59 0.95
N HIS A 142 14.85 11.26 -0.06
CA HIS A 142 14.30 12.20 -1.04
C HIS A 142 12.84 12.59 -0.75
N TYR A 143 12.41 12.52 0.52
CA TYR A 143 11.05 12.90 0.93
C TYR A 143 11.05 14.20 1.77
N PRO A 144 10.24 15.23 1.44
CA PRO A 144 9.39 15.34 0.25
C PRO A 144 10.26 15.43 -1.02
N PRO A 145 9.73 15.10 -2.20
CA PRO A 145 10.44 15.27 -3.46
C PRO A 145 10.97 16.70 -3.59
N GLU A 146 12.26 16.87 -3.84
CA GLU A 146 12.86 18.21 -3.89
C GLU A 146 12.51 18.93 -5.20
N MET A 147 12.00 20.15 -5.08
CA MET A 147 11.73 21.07 -6.20
C MET A 147 13.06 21.65 -6.72
N GLY A 148 13.67 20.96 -7.67
CA GLY A 148 14.76 21.49 -8.48
C GLY A 148 16.16 21.18 -7.95
N LYS A 149 17.03 20.78 -8.89
CA LYS A 149 18.48 20.48 -8.80
C LYS A 149 18.94 19.02 -8.74
N TRP A 150 18.06 18.02 -8.85
CA TRP A 150 18.49 16.62 -9.02
C TRP A 150 18.61 16.16 -10.48
N ARG A 151 18.33 17.03 -11.45
CA ARG A 151 18.76 16.85 -12.85
C ARG A 151 20.23 17.23 -13.00
N ASP A 152 21.08 16.56 -12.22
CA ASP A 152 22.46 16.39 -12.63
C ASP A 152 22.63 14.88 -12.83
N ASP A 153 22.45 14.44 -14.07
CA ASP A 153 22.59 13.05 -14.51
C ASP A 153 24.06 12.55 -14.35
N SER A 154 24.94 13.37 -13.78
CA SER A 154 26.38 13.15 -13.63
C SER A 154 26.77 11.95 -12.78
N HIS A 155 25.92 11.47 -11.87
CA HIS A 155 26.19 10.25 -11.11
C HIS A 155 25.91 8.95 -11.88
N TRP A 156 25.22 9.04 -13.03
CA TRP A 156 24.90 7.90 -13.89
C TRP A 156 25.88 7.74 -15.07
N GLU A 157 26.63 8.78 -15.43
CA GLU A 157 27.49 8.78 -16.64
C GLU A 157 28.93 8.25 -16.45
N HIS A 158 29.27 7.63 -15.32
CA HIS A 158 30.65 7.19 -15.05
C HIS A 158 30.92 5.68 -15.12
N ASP A 159 30.06 4.88 -15.76
CA ASP A 159 30.46 3.57 -16.25
C ASP A 159 31.07 3.69 -17.65
N THR A 160 32.38 3.96 -17.70
CA THR A 160 33.19 4.08 -18.92
C THR A 160 33.44 2.75 -19.65
N ALA A 161 32.54 1.77 -19.48
CA ALA A 161 32.56 0.53 -20.22
C ALA A 161 31.11 0.08 -20.49
N GLU A 162 30.61 0.36 -21.68
CA GLU A 162 29.49 -0.39 -22.27
C GLU A 162 29.89 -1.86 -22.30
N VAL A 163 29.45 -2.63 -21.29
CA VAL A 163 29.49 -4.08 -21.37
C VAL A 163 28.35 -4.47 -22.30
N ASP A 164 28.70 -4.77 -23.54
CA ASP A 164 27.81 -5.29 -24.59
C ASP A 164 27.22 -6.64 -24.14
N VAL A 165 26.06 -6.60 -23.47
CA VAL A 165 25.39 -7.77 -22.86
C VAL A 165 24.77 -8.69 -23.93
N ASP A 166 24.80 -8.28 -25.20
CA ASP A 166 24.26 -9.05 -26.33
C ASP A 166 25.05 -10.34 -26.64
N TYR A 167 26.24 -10.54 -26.03
CA TYR A 167 27.04 -11.76 -26.21
C TYR A 167 26.77 -12.88 -25.18
N ILE A 168 25.88 -12.69 -24.20
CA ILE A 168 25.57 -13.72 -23.18
C ILE A 168 24.16 -14.32 -23.42
N ARG A 169 24.11 -15.26 -24.38
CA ARG A 169 23.13 -16.37 -24.49
C ARG A 169 21.67 -16.09 -24.05
N GLY A 170 20.81 -15.81 -25.03
CA GLY A 170 19.58 -16.61 -25.25
C GLY A 170 18.32 -16.30 -24.43
N ALA A 171 18.09 -15.07 -23.96
CA ALA A 171 16.79 -14.67 -23.41
C ALA A 171 15.90 -14.02 -24.49
N TYR A 172 14.81 -14.69 -24.86
CA TYR A 172 13.67 -14.09 -25.54
C TYR A 172 13.07 -13.01 -24.63
N TYR A 173 13.32 -11.73 -24.88
CA TYR A 173 12.52 -10.65 -24.29
C TYR A 173 12.33 -9.53 -25.30
N ASN A 174 11.07 -9.27 -25.64
CA ASN A 174 10.61 -8.23 -26.55
C ASN A 174 9.78 -7.26 -25.69
N GLY A 175 10.44 -6.24 -25.14
CA GLY A 175 9.84 -5.20 -24.31
C GLY A 175 10.24 -3.84 -24.85
N HIS A 176 9.26 -2.97 -25.04
CA HIS A 176 9.39 -1.70 -25.75
C HIS A 176 10.21 -0.66 -24.99
N TYR A 177 11.08 0.05 -25.72
CA TYR A 177 11.82 1.23 -25.26
C TYR A 177 10.88 2.43 -25.05
N ASP A 178 10.68 2.84 -23.81
CA ASP A 178 10.55 4.26 -23.48
C ASP A 178 11.68 4.66 -22.53
N GLU A 179 12.31 5.81 -22.77
CA GLU A 179 13.48 6.31 -21.99
C GLU A 179 13.10 6.73 -20.54
N TYR A 180 11.91 6.35 -20.07
CA TYR A 180 11.42 6.60 -18.71
C TYR A 180 11.15 5.30 -17.94
N ASP A 181 11.33 4.14 -18.56
CA ASP A 181 11.34 2.84 -17.91
C ASP A 181 12.72 2.59 -17.27
N HIS A 182 12.90 3.10 -16.04
CA HIS A 182 14.04 2.75 -15.22
C HIS A 182 13.99 1.26 -14.84
N GLU A 183 14.84 0.43 -15.47
CA GLU A 183 15.17 -0.94 -15.08
C GLU A 183 16.08 -1.00 -13.83
N GLY A 184 15.72 -0.25 -12.78
CA GLY A 184 16.32 -0.42 -11.44
C GLY A 184 15.65 -1.55 -10.68
N VAL A 185 16.38 -2.23 -9.79
CA VAL A 185 15.85 -3.33 -8.96
C VAL A 185 14.64 -2.90 -8.10
N HIS A 186 14.45 -1.59 -7.84
CA HIS A 186 13.26 -1.05 -7.20
C HIS A 186 12.87 0.33 -7.76
N TYR A 187 11.58 0.51 -8.07
CA TYR A 187 10.93 1.78 -8.44
C TYR A 187 10.83 2.73 -7.24
N GLU A 188 11.12 4.03 -7.40
CA GLU A 188 11.06 5.03 -6.34
C GLU A 188 9.98 6.11 -6.63
N ASP A 189 8.95 6.12 -5.79
CA ASP A 189 7.78 7.02 -5.86
C ASP A 189 8.11 8.52 -5.67
N ASN A 190 9.36 8.87 -5.37
CA ASN A 190 9.80 10.25 -5.12
C ASN A 190 10.27 11.00 -6.37
N PHE A 191 10.37 10.33 -7.52
CA PHE A 191 10.93 10.93 -8.74
C PHE A 191 9.94 11.72 -9.61
N TYR A 192 8.67 11.87 -9.21
CA TYR A 192 7.74 12.73 -9.94
C TYR A 192 7.88 14.19 -9.52
N ASP A 193 7.55 15.10 -10.44
CA ASP A 193 7.58 16.54 -10.20
C ASP A 193 6.71 16.92 -8.97
N PRO A 194 7.32 17.50 -7.91
CA PRO A 194 6.63 17.90 -6.68
C PRO A 194 5.56 18.98 -6.92
N GLY A 195 5.59 19.70 -8.05
CA GLY A 195 4.60 20.71 -8.41
C GLY A 195 3.23 20.17 -8.81
N ASN A 196 3.12 18.86 -9.05
CA ASN A 196 1.87 18.26 -9.48
C ASN A 196 1.02 17.79 -8.27
N SER A 197 0.07 18.63 -7.85
CA SER A 197 -0.88 18.32 -6.76
C SER A 197 -1.79 17.11 -7.02
N SER A 198 -1.84 16.61 -8.26
CA SER A 198 -2.54 15.34 -8.58
C SER A 198 -1.71 14.10 -8.27
N LEU A 199 -0.40 14.26 -8.05
CA LEU A 199 0.56 13.18 -7.81
C LEU A 199 1.22 13.24 -6.44
N TYR A 200 1.15 14.38 -5.73
CA TYR A 200 1.64 14.53 -4.36
C TYR A 200 0.65 15.28 -3.48
N PRO A 201 0.70 15.07 -2.14
CA PRO A 201 0.08 16.01 -1.21
C PRO A 201 0.58 17.42 -1.49
N SER A 202 -0.26 18.43 -1.24
CA SER A 202 0.23 19.80 -1.18
C SER A 202 1.13 19.93 0.05
N PHE A 203 2.44 19.80 -0.13
CA PHE A 203 3.43 20.17 0.86
C PHE A 203 3.36 21.68 1.01
N ARG A 204 2.47 22.18 1.88
CA ARG A 204 2.53 23.59 2.27
C ARG A 204 3.90 23.77 2.91
N PRO A 205 4.79 24.62 2.37
CA PRO A 205 5.90 25.08 3.19
C PRO A 205 5.25 25.70 4.41
N SER A 206 5.56 25.21 5.61
CA SER A 206 5.25 25.96 6.81
C SER A 206 5.83 27.34 6.59
N THR A 207 4.97 28.35 6.47
CA THR A 207 5.36 29.78 6.51
C THR A 207 5.85 30.19 7.90
N THR A 208 6.44 29.26 8.63
CA THR A 208 7.59 29.51 9.49
C THR A 208 8.83 29.25 8.65
N ALA A 209 9.04 30.08 7.62
CA ALA A 209 10.34 30.69 7.54
C ALA A 209 10.51 31.35 8.92
N THR A 210 11.23 30.68 9.82
CA THR A 210 11.98 31.40 10.85
C THR A 210 12.51 32.61 10.13
N ALA A 211 12.07 33.80 10.55
CA ALA A 211 12.62 35.05 10.07
C ALA A 211 14.11 34.80 9.92
N GLN A 212 14.61 34.83 8.68
CA GLN A 212 16.04 34.88 8.46
C GLN A 212 16.47 36.01 9.38
N THR A 213 17.21 35.66 10.44
CA THR A 213 17.80 36.65 11.31
C THR A 213 18.47 37.63 10.36
N SER A 214 18.03 38.88 10.42
CA SER A 214 18.34 39.96 9.48
C SER A 214 19.83 40.33 9.40
N ASP A 215 20.70 39.51 9.96
CA ASP A 215 22.13 39.73 10.18
C ASP A 215 23.03 38.84 9.30
N ASP A 216 22.48 37.95 8.46
CA ASP A 216 23.28 37.23 7.45
C ASP A 216 22.71 37.38 6.03
N PRO A 217 22.89 38.55 5.39
CA PRO A 217 22.40 38.83 4.04
C PRO A 217 23.11 38.03 2.94
N PHE A 218 24.16 37.25 3.27
CA PHE A 218 24.96 36.51 2.29
C PHE A 218 24.99 34.99 2.53
N GLY A 219 24.38 34.48 3.60
CA GLY A 219 24.24 33.04 3.86
C GLY A 219 25.56 32.34 4.23
N PHE A 220 26.52 33.08 4.81
CA PHE A 220 27.82 32.51 5.19
C PHE A 220 27.80 31.81 6.55
N ALA A 221 26.76 31.97 7.37
CA ALA A 221 26.68 31.35 8.70
C ALA A 221 26.64 29.80 8.65
N THR A 222 26.24 29.22 7.52
CA THR A 222 26.26 27.77 7.27
C THR A 222 27.52 27.31 6.51
N HIS A 223 28.43 28.21 6.15
CA HIS A 223 29.62 27.91 5.37
C HIS A 223 30.84 27.78 6.30
N TYR A 224 31.26 26.55 6.60
CA TYR A 224 32.49 26.28 7.37
C TYR A 224 33.67 26.05 6.40
N PRO A 225 34.59 27.02 6.21
CA PRO A 225 35.62 26.97 5.17
C PRO A 225 36.82 26.08 5.53
N PHE A 226 36.76 25.35 6.65
CA PHE A 226 37.80 24.42 7.10
C PHE A 226 37.41 22.94 6.93
N THR A 227 36.38 22.66 6.13
CA THR A 227 36.05 21.28 5.75
C THR A 227 37.10 20.80 4.75
N ASP A 228 37.76 19.68 5.05
CA ASP A 228 38.81 19.08 4.23
C ASP A 228 38.29 18.84 2.80
N PRO A 229 38.90 19.42 1.75
CA PRO A 229 38.44 19.30 0.37
C PRO A 229 38.55 17.89 -0.22
N THR A 230 39.16 16.95 0.52
CA THR A 230 39.18 15.51 0.17
C THR A 230 38.04 14.72 0.80
N ARG A 231 37.25 15.36 1.65
CA ARG A 231 36.11 14.75 2.31
C ARG A 231 34.86 15.08 1.49
N ASP A 232 34.39 14.09 0.72
CA ASP A 232 33.09 14.19 0.06
C ASP A 232 32.05 14.67 1.09
N PRO A 233 31.19 15.63 0.73
CA PRO A 233 30.11 16.02 1.62
C PRO A 233 29.27 14.78 1.86
N VAL A 234 29.27 14.30 3.11
CA VAL A 234 28.43 13.18 3.52
C VAL A 234 26.99 13.65 3.39
N HIS A 235 26.38 13.43 2.22
CA HIS A 235 24.96 13.64 1.95
C HIS A 235 24.08 12.57 2.61
N GLU A 236 24.63 11.74 3.50
CA GLU A 236 23.87 10.77 4.26
C GLU A 236 22.96 11.50 5.26
N ALA A 237 21.66 11.51 4.97
CA ALA A 237 20.62 11.97 5.89
C ALA A 237 20.80 11.31 7.26
N SER A 238 20.97 12.11 8.32
CA SER A 238 21.10 11.59 9.68
C SER A 238 19.86 10.77 10.09
N ALA A 239 20.01 9.85 11.05
CA ALA A 239 18.87 9.06 11.55
C ALA A 239 17.72 9.94 12.10
N ALA A 240 18.05 11.13 12.63
CA ALA A 240 17.07 12.11 13.08
C ALA A 240 16.33 12.78 11.92
N ASP A 241 17.02 13.09 10.82
CA ASP A 241 16.41 13.63 9.59
C ASP A 241 15.48 12.58 8.94
N ILE A 242 15.92 11.33 8.84
CA ILE A 242 15.04 10.25 8.34
C ILE A 242 13.80 10.09 9.23
N SER A 243 13.94 10.28 10.55
CA SER A 243 12.80 10.23 11.48
C SER A 243 11.84 11.41 11.33
N SER A 244 12.33 12.62 11.08
CA SER A 244 11.48 13.80 10.84
C SER A 244 10.72 13.65 9.52
N LYS A 245 11.39 13.13 8.48
CA LYS A 245 10.78 12.81 7.17
C LYS A 245 9.73 11.71 7.26
N LEU A 246 9.95 10.69 8.09
CA LEU A 246 8.92 9.69 8.40
C LEU A 246 7.69 10.33 9.07
N ASN A 247 7.91 11.21 10.05
CA ASN A 247 6.81 11.93 10.70
C ASN A 247 6.05 12.82 9.71
N LEU A 248 6.77 13.47 8.79
CA LEU A 248 6.16 14.25 7.72
C LEU A 248 5.26 13.36 6.86
N LEU A 249 5.78 12.23 6.33
CA LEU A 249 5.01 11.27 5.52
C LEU A 249 3.76 10.77 6.24
N VAL A 250 3.89 10.46 7.53
CA VAL A 250 2.75 10.04 8.36
C VAL A 250 1.70 11.15 8.42
N SER A 251 2.11 12.38 8.70
CA SER A 251 1.20 13.52 8.81
C SER A 251 0.55 13.94 7.48
N SER A 252 1.28 13.83 6.36
CA SER A 252 0.85 14.30 5.03
C SER A 252 0.07 13.24 4.25
N GLU A 253 0.32 11.95 4.47
CA GLU A 253 -0.26 10.87 3.67
C GLU A 253 -1.01 9.82 4.50
N VAL A 254 -0.41 9.30 5.58
CA VAL A 254 -1.04 8.22 6.38
C VAL A 254 -2.25 8.74 7.16
N THR A 255 -2.10 9.84 7.91
CA THR A 255 -3.21 10.41 8.68
C THR A 255 -4.41 10.77 7.79
N PRO A 256 -4.24 11.44 6.62
CA PRO A 256 -5.35 11.68 5.70
C PRO A 256 -5.99 10.42 5.14
N LEU A 257 -5.22 9.37 4.84
CA LEU A 257 -5.77 8.09 4.37
C LEU A 257 -6.70 7.48 5.43
N PHE A 258 -6.25 7.34 6.68
CA PHE A 258 -7.07 6.75 7.74
C PHE A 258 -8.27 7.62 8.11
N THR A 259 -8.13 8.95 8.04
CA THR A 259 -9.26 9.87 8.18
C THR A 259 -10.31 9.63 7.10
N TYR A 260 -9.88 9.39 5.86
CA TYR A 260 -10.77 9.11 4.74
C TYR A 260 -11.41 7.71 4.83
N LEU A 261 -10.66 6.68 5.22
CA LEU A 261 -11.19 5.33 5.46
C LEU A 261 -12.22 5.28 6.60
N ALA A 262 -12.08 6.16 7.60
CA ALA A 262 -13.05 6.31 8.68
C ALA A 262 -14.35 7.04 8.26
N SER A 263 -14.41 7.60 7.06
CA SER A 263 -15.60 8.30 6.55
C SER A 263 -16.77 7.34 6.27
N PRO A 264 -18.03 7.83 6.26
CA PRO A 264 -19.21 7.00 6.01
C PRO A 264 -19.33 6.49 4.56
N THR A 265 -18.35 6.78 3.71
CA THR A 265 -18.26 6.26 2.35
C THR A 265 -17.95 4.76 2.33
N PHE A 266 -17.31 4.26 3.39
CA PHE A 266 -16.91 2.86 3.52
C PHE A 266 -17.77 2.12 4.54
N ASN A 267 -17.90 0.81 4.34
CA ASN A 267 -18.43 -0.13 5.34
C ASN A 267 -17.35 -1.18 5.67
N LEU A 268 -16.17 -0.68 6.03
CA LEU A 268 -14.95 -1.45 6.16
C LEU A 268 -14.92 -2.17 7.52
N HIS A 269 -15.05 -3.50 7.51
CA HIS A 269 -15.10 -4.33 8.72
C HIS A 269 -13.71 -4.71 9.23
N SER A 270 -12.76 -4.95 8.31
CA SER A 270 -11.40 -5.43 8.65
C SER A 270 -10.33 -4.73 7.82
N ILE A 271 -9.22 -4.39 8.49
CA ILE A 271 -7.96 -3.98 7.86
C ILE A 271 -6.87 -4.96 8.28
N THR A 272 -6.18 -5.54 7.31
CA THR A 272 -5.01 -6.40 7.51
C THR A 272 -3.75 -5.61 7.19
N LEU A 273 -2.76 -5.64 8.10
CA LEU A 273 -1.50 -4.92 7.99
C LEU A 273 -0.32 -5.85 8.25
N PRO A 274 0.80 -5.71 7.53
CA PRO A 274 2.03 -6.41 7.84
C PRO A 274 2.76 -5.68 8.96
N LEU A 275 3.38 -6.44 9.84
CA LEU A 275 4.36 -5.97 10.79
C LEU A 275 5.46 -7.01 10.87
N ALA A 276 6.70 -6.59 11.15
CA ALA A 276 7.81 -7.53 11.18
C ALA A 276 8.65 -7.42 12.44
N PHE A 277 9.28 -8.54 12.79
CA PHE A 277 10.36 -8.62 13.77
C PHE A 277 11.70 -8.85 13.06
N ILE A 278 12.78 -8.48 13.75
CA ILE A 278 14.15 -8.63 13.27
C ILE A 278 14.90 -9.70 14.08
N SER A 279 16.07 -10.10 13.59
CA SER A 279 16.95 -10.98 14.36
C SER A 279 17.47 -10.32 15.63
N ARG A 280 17.76 -11.13 16.64
CA ARG A 280 18.30 -10.69 17.93
C ARG A 280 19.59 -9.87 17.76
N GLU A 281 20.48 -10.35 16.91
CA GLU A 281 21.75 -9.67 16.63
C GLU A 281 21.52 -8.31 15.95
N SER A 282 20.65 -8.25 14.93
CA SER A 282 20.30 -6.98 14.27
C SER A 282 19.72 -5.97 15.25
N HIS A 283 18.86 -6.43 16.16
CA HIS A 283 18.29 -5.58 17.21
C HIS A 283 19.37 -5.03 18.15
N TYR A 284 20.27 -5.90 18.62
CA TYR A 284 21.37 -5.51 19.51
C TYR A 284 22.30 -4.48 18.84
N GLN A 285 22.79 -4.77 17.64
CA GLN A 285 23.68 -3.87 16.90
C GLN A 285 23.05 -2.51 16.62
N ARG A 286 21.76 -2.48 16.22
CA ARG A 286 21.04 -1.23 15.97
C ARG A 286 20.78 -0.44 17.25
N SER A 287 20.49 -1.12 18.35
CA SER A 287 20.29 -0.47 19.66
C SER A 287 21.56 0.23 20.14
N VAL A 288 22.73 -0.37 19.90
CA VAL A 288 24.04 0.20 20.25
C VAL A 288 24.44 1.32 19.29
N SER A 289 24.34 1.09 17.98
CA SER A 289 24.79 2.04 16.96
C SER A 289 23.85 3.23 16.76
N ARG A 290 22.55 3.07 17.02
CA ARG A 290 21.51 4.09 16.81
C ARG A 290 20.47 4.06 17.93
N PRO A 291 20.81 4.58 19.13
CA PRO A 291 19.87 4.65 20.25
C PRO A 291 18.56 5.35 19.86
N GLY A 292 17.42 4.75 20.22
CA GLY A 292 16.08 5.23 19.84
C GLY A 292 15.61 4.84 18.43
N TYR A 293 16.47 4.21 17.63
CA TYR A 293 16.18 3.77 16.26
C TYR A 293 16.53 2.30 16.04
N ALA A 294 16.32 1.46 17.05
CA ALA A 294 16.61 0.03 17.03
C ALA A 294 15.87 -0.72 15.92
N LEU A 295 14.63 -0.31 15.62
CA LEU A 295 13.83 -0.89 14.54
C LEU A 295 14.19 -0.30 13.16
N PRO A 296 14.25 -1.14 12.10
CA PRO A 296 14.32 -0.70 10.71
C PRO A 296 13.23 0.30 10.33
N LEU A 297 13.54 1.16 9.35
CA LEU A 297 12.65 2.22 8.91
C LEU A 297 11.28 1.71 8.42
N LYS A 298 11.26 0.64 7.60
CA LYS A 298 10.03 0.01 7.11
C LYS A 298 9.15 -0.49 8.26
N ILE A 299 9.75 -1.09 9.30
CA ILE A 299 9.03 -1.54 10.49
C ILE A 299 8.49 -0.34 11.27
N ARG A 300 9.31 0.72 11.47
CA ARG A 300 8.86 1.96 12.13
C ARG A 300 7.70 2.63 11.39
N TYR A 301 7.70 2.59 10.06
CA TYR A 301 6.57 3.06 9.25
C TYR A 301 5.31 2.23 9.53
N TRP A 302 5.39 0.90 9.44
CA TRP A 302 4.25 0.02 9.70
C TRP A 302 3.73 0.10 11.13
N VAL A 303 4.61 0.33 12.11
CA VAL A 303 4.22 0.66 13.49
C VAL A 303 3.30 1.88 13.52
N LYS A 304 3.63 2.95 12.78
CA LYS A 304 2.79 4.15 12.69
C LYS A 304 1.48 3.89 11.96
N VAL A 305 1.48 3.09 10.90
CA VAL A 305 0.27 2.69 10.17
C VAL A 305 -0.66 1.84 11.05
N CYS A 306 -0.11 0.84 11.75
CA CYS A 306 -0.86 0.01 12.71
C CYS A 306 -1.46 0.85 13.83
N ALA A 307 -0.72 1.82 14.37
CA ALA A 307 -1.25 2.74 15.38
C ALA A 307 -2.45 3.56 14.84
N HIS A 308 -2.41 4.04 13.60
CA HIS A 308 -3.54 4.74 12.99
C HIS A 308 -4.76 3.82 12.78
N ALA A 309 -4.55 2.57 12.38
CA ALA A 309 -5.63 1.59 12.27
C ALA A 309 -6.27 1.28 13.62
N LEU A 310 -5.47 1.16 14.69
CA LEU A 310 -5.98 0.99 16.05
C LEU A 310 -6.72 2.24 16.53
N LEU A 311 -6.24 3.45 16.23
CA LEU A 311 -6.97 4.69 16.55
C LEU A 311 -8.32 4.76 15.82
N MET A 312 -8.39 4.33 14.56
CA MET A 312 -9.65 4.20 13.81
C MET A 312 -10.59 3.17 14.46
N LEU A 313 -10.03 2.07 14.99
CA LEU A 313 -10.79 1.06 15.75
C LEU A 313 -11.28 1.62 17.10
N ILE A 314 -10.46 2.38 17.81
CA ILE A 314 -10.77 2.91 19.15
C ILE A 314 -11.77 4.08 19.09
N SER A 315 -11.71 4.89 18.02
CA SER A 315 -12.40 6.18 17.96
C SER A 315 -13.90 6.06 18.31
N PRO A 316 -14.37 6.79 19.34
CA PRO A 316 -15.78 6.83 19.67
C PRO A 316 -16.51 7.54 18.54
N THR A 317 -17.47 6.88 17.90
CA THR A 317 -18.41 7.59 17.05
C THR A 317 -19.26 8.48 17.94
N HIS A 318 -19.06 9.80 17.83
CA HIS A 318 -19.81 10.79 18.59
C HIS A 318 -21.33 10.74 18.33
N ASP A 319 -21.76 10.02 17.29
CA ASP A 319 -23.16 9.68 17.03
C ASP A 319 -23.45 8.24 17.47
N ALA A 320 -24.28 8.10 18.50
CA ALA A 320 -24.84 6.81 18.94
C ALA A 320 -25.66 6.06 17.86
N ALA A 321 -25.89 6.70 16.70
CA ALA A 321 -26.61 6.13 15.56
C ALA A 321 -25.71 5.47 14.50
N THR A 322 -24.41 5.75 14.50
CA THR A 322 -23.46 5.18 13.53
C THR A 322 -22.39 4.42 14.30
N LYS A 323 -22.48 3.08 14.29
CA LYS A 323 -21.36 2.25 14.76
C LYS A 323 -20.12 2.60 13.92
N PRO A 324 -18.92 2.67 14.52
CA PRO A 324 -17.69 2.80 13.75
C PRO A 324 -17.62 1.62 12.75
N PRO A 325 -17.31 1.87 11.47
CA PRO A 325 -17.37 0.84 10.43
C PRO A 325 -16.44 -0.33 10.73
N LEU A 326 -15.29 -0.05 11.37
CA LEU A 326 -14.24 -1.02 11.64
C LEU A 326 -14.55 -1.88 12.86
N GLU A 327 -14.54 -3.18 12.67
CA GLU A 327 -14.79 -4.19 13.71
C GLU A 327 -13.47 -4.81 14.21
N GLU A 328 -12.52 -5.04 13.30
CA GLU A 328 -11.24 -5.66 13.62
C GLU A 328 -10.05 -5.06 12.84
N VAL A 329 -8.88 -5.12 13.46
CA VAL A 329 -7.58 -4.85 12.82
C VAL A 329 -6.73 -6.09 12.95
N ARG A 330 -6.30 -6.65 11.83
CA ARG A 330 -5.45 -7.84 11.75
C ARG A 330 -4.01 -7.42 11.47
N VAL A 331 -3.07 -7.98 12.22
CA VAL A 331 -1.64 -7.77 12.02
C VAL A 331 -1.00 -9.12 11.72
N LYS A 332 -0.44 -9.25 10.52
CA LYS A 332 0.43 -10.37 10.14
C LYS A 332 1.83 -10.06 10.64
N TYR A 333 2.25 -10.70 11.73
CA TYR A 333 3.56 -10.49 12.35
C TYR A 333 4.55 -11.54 11.87
N ALA A 334 5.48 -11.15 11.00
CA ALA A 334 6.36 -12.06 10.28
C ALA A 334 7.85 -11.70 10.43
N PRO A 335 8.76 -12.65 10.22
CA PRO A 335 10.19 -12.35 10.20
C PRO A 335 10.55 -11.42 9.03
N SER A 336 11.39 -10.41 9.27
CA SER A 336 11.83 -9.48 8.22
C SER A 336 12.73 -10.14 7.17
N ASP A 337 13.48 -11.16 7.58
CA ASP A 337 14.44 -11.90 6.78
C ASP A 337 14.65 -13.31 7.39
N ILE A 338 15.45 -14.13 6.70
CA ILE A 338 15.77 -15.51 7.15
C ILE A 338 16.46 -15.52 8.52
N TRP A 339 17.27 -14.50 8.83
CA TRP A 339 17.97 -14.44 10.13
C TRP A 339 16.99 -14.15 11.27
N ALA A 340 15.99 -13.31 11.02
CA ALA A 340 14.90 -13.06 11.97
C ALA A 340 14.09 -14.33 12.24
N SER A 341 13.95 -15.22 11.26
CA SER A 341 13.32 -16.52 11.42
C SER A 341 14.16 -17.49 12.26
N MET A 342 15.48 -17.54 12.02
CA MET A 342 16.39 -18.44 12.74
C MET A 342 16.66 -18.02 14.19
N GLU A 343 16.88 -16.73 14.43
CA GLU A 343 17.14 -16.18 15.75
C GLU A 343 16.31 -14.91 15.99
N PRO A 344 15.00 -15.06 16.26
CA PRO A 344 14.11 -13.93 16.46
C PRO A 344 14.51 -13.14 17.70
N ALA A 345 14.41 -11.81 17.61
CA ALA A 345 14.54 -10.93 18.77
C ALA A 345 13.38 -11.13 19.77
N ASP A 346 12.21 -11.55 19.26
CA ASP A 346 11.00 -11.73 20.03
C ASP A 346 10.67 -13.22 20.25
N ASP A 347 10.06 -13.54 21.39
CA ASP A 347 9.59 -14.89 21.69
C ASP A 347 8.12 -15.06 21.28
N LEU A 348 7.90 -15.63 20.09
CA LEU A 348 6.56 -15.82 19.52
C LEU A 348 5.66 -16.71 20.40
N ARG A 349 6.22 -17.73 21.07
CA ARG A 349 5.44 -18.64 21.93
C ARG A 349 4.98 -17.93 23.20
N ARG A 350 5.85 -17.10 23.76
CA ARG A 350 5.48 -16.24 24.89
C ARG A 350 4.45 -15.19 24.48
N MET A 351 4.55 -14.60 23.29
CA MET A 351 3.55 -13.63 22.79
C MET A 351 2.16 -14.25 22.61
N VAL A 352 2.07 -15.52 22.21
CA VAL A 352 0.78 -16.24 22.11
C VAL A 352 0.15 -16.44 23.49
N THR A 353 0.95 -16.74 24.51
CA THR A 353 0.45 -17.06 25.86
C THR A 353 0.23 -15.83 26.74
N ALA A 354 1.14 -14.86 26.70
CA ALA A 354 1.08 -13.63 27.48
C ALA A 354 0.36 -12.47 26.76
N GLY A 355 0.19 -12.60 25.43
CA GLY A 355 -0.30 -11.53 24.57
C GLY A 355 0.81 -10.59 24.09
N VAL A 356 0.44 -9.67 23.21
CA VAL A 356 1.36 -8.68 22.59
C VAL A 356 1.46 -7.36 23.35
N GLN A 357 0.88 -7.28 24.56
CA GLN A 357 0.95 -6.07 25.37
C GLN A 357 2.25 -6.07 26.18
N GLY A 358 3.25 -5.33 25.71
CA GLY A 358 4.57 -5.27 26.35
C GLY A 358 5.56 -6.34 25.85
N GLU A 359 5.13 -7.22 24.95
CA GLU A 359 5.98 -8.19 24.25
C GLU A 359 6.07 -7.79 22.77
N GLY A 360 7.22 -8.04 22.14
CA GLY A 360 7.48 -7.62 20.77
C GLY A 360 7.90 -6.16 20.67
N GLU A 361 9.12 -5.88 20.22
CA GLU A 361 9.60 -4.48 20.14
C GLU A 361 8.73 -3.61 19.21
N ALA A 362 8.27 -4.17 18.09
CA ALA A 362 7.36 -3.48 17.18
C ALA A 362 5.98 -3.21 17.81
N PHE A 363 5.44 -4.16 18.57
CA PHE A 363 4.15 -3.99 19.26
C PHE A 363 4.26 -2.99 20.42
N ARG A 364 5.37 -2.96 21.17
CA ARG A 364 5.63 -1.92 22.18
C ARG A 364 5.62 -0.53 21.54
N ALA A 365 6.40 -0.34 20.48
CA ALA A 365 6.46 0.93 19.78
C ALA A 365 5.09 1.35 19.19
N MET A 366 4.28 0.38 18.76
CA MET A 366 2.90 0.61 18.31
C MET A 366 2.01 1.10 19.44
N TRP A 367 2.06 0.43 20.61
CA TRP A 367 1.29 0.85 21.78
C TRP A 367 1.70 2.22 22.30
N ASP A 368 3.00 2.51 22.34
CA ASP A 368 3.51 3.83 22.71
C ASP A 368 3.01 4.90 21.73
N SER A 369 2.96 4.58 20.44
CA SER A 369 2.43 5.49 19.43
C SER A 369 0.93 5.74 19.58
N VAL A 370 0.12 4.72 19.94
CA VAL A 370 -1.31 4.90 20.23
C VAL A 370 -1.48 5.74 21.49
N HIS A 371 -0.74 5.43 22.55
CA HIS A 371 -0.79 6.14 23.83
C HIS A 371 -0.47 7.62 23.66
N ALA A 372 0.56 7.95 22.88
CA ALA A 372 0.96 9.33 22.60
C ALA A 372 -0.09 10.13 21.80
N SER A 373 -0.99 9.46 21.09
CA SER A 373 -2.04 10.09 20.28
C SER A 373 -3.36 10.32 21.04
N LEU A 374 -3.50 9.76 22.24
CA LEU A 374 -4.72 9.87 23.05
C LEU A 374 -4.55 10.92 24.17
N SER A 375 -5.60 11.69 24.43
CA SER A 375 -5.63 12.60 25.58
C SER A 375 -5.77 11.83 26.90
N GLN A 376 -5.36 12.44 28.02
CA GLN A 376 -5.51 11.83 29.35
C GLN A 376 -6.97 11.46 29.67
N GLN A 377 -7.94 12.23 29.19
CA GLN A 377 -9.37 11.95 29.37
C GLN A 377 -9.79 10.69 28.59
N GLN A 378 -9.34 10.54 27.34
CA GLN A 378 -9.60 9.34 26.54
C GLN A 378 -8.93 8.10 27.12
N LEU A 379 -7.69 8.24 27.61
CA LEU A 379 -6.96 7.16 28.27
C LEU A 379 -7.71 6.67 29.52
N ALA A 380 -8.21 7.61 30.34
CA ALA A 380 -8.99 7.28 31.51
C ALA A 380 -10.32 6.58 31.16
N SER A 381 -10.99 7.00 30.08
CA SER A 381 -12.28 6.42 29.67
C SER A 381 -12.15 5.03 29.05
N LEU A 382 -11.07 4.80 28.29
CA LEU A 382 -10.86 3.53 27.57
C LEU A 382 -10.26 2.44 28.45
N GLY A 383 -9.67 2.81 29.60
CA GLY A 383 -9.09 1.86 30.54
C GLY A 383 -7.84 1.15 29.98
N PRO A 384 -7.47 -0.01 30.57
CA PRO A 384 -6.30 -0.76 30.11
C PRO A 384 -6.49 -1.23 28.66
N ARG A 385 -5.38 -1.28 27.90
CA ARG A 385 -5.38 -1.70 26.47
C ARG A 385 -6.27 -0.85 25.56
N PHE A 386 -6.63 0.36 25.99
CA PHE A 386 -7.46 1.28 25.21
C PHE A 386 -8.83 0.68 24.82
N GLY A 387 -9.40 -0.19 25.67
CA GLY A 387 -10.68 -0.85 25.41
C GLY A 387 -10.62 -1.89 24.29
N LEU A 388 -9.43 -2.41 23.99
CA LEU A 388 -9.21 -3.43 22.97
C LEU A 388 -8.88 -4.80 23.57
N LYS A 389 -9.34 -5.85 22.90
CA LYS A 389 -8.89 -7.22 23.09
C LYS A 389 -8.07 -7.68 21.88
N ALA A 390 -7.08 -8.52 22.13
CA ALA A 390 -6.22 -9.10 21.09
C ALA A 390 -6.33 -10.63 21.15
N LYS A 391 -6.63 -11.26 20.01
CA LYS A 391 -6.46 -12.69 19.80
C LYS A 391 -5.13 -12.90 19.08
N VAL A 392 -4.29 -13.82 19.58
CA VAL A 392 -2.97 -14.11 19.00
C VAL A 392 -2.94 -15.57 18.62
N ASP A 393 -2.84 -15.84 17.32
CA ASP A 393 -2.75 -17.18 16.77
C ASP A 393 -1.34 -17.42 16.21
N PHE A 394 -0.77 -18.60 16.50
CA PHE A 394 0.54 -18.99 15.99
C PHE A 394 0.37 -19.68 14.62
N VAL A 395 1.08 -19.19 13.61
CA VAL A 395 1.06 -19.75 12.25
C VAL A 395 2.42 -20.36 11.96
N ALA A 396 2.49 -21.68 12.04
CA ALA A 396 3.71 -22.41 11.72
C ALA A 396 4.09 -22.22 10.24
N TRP A 397 5.38 -22.18 9.95
CA TRP A 397 5.86 -22.25 8.58
C TRP A 397 5.68 -23.67 8.03
N ASP A 398 5.11 -23.77 6.84
CA ASP A 398 4.89 -25.03 6.11
C ASP A 398 6.11 -25.44 5.28
N GLY A 399 7.19 -24.64 5.29
CA GLY A 399 8.40 -24.87 4.50
C GLY A 399 8.24 -24.48 3.02
N ASN A 400 7.11 -23.90 2.63
CA ASN A 400 6.88 -23.47 1.26
C ASN A 400 7.60 -22.14 1.02
N MET A 401 8.75 -22.17 0.33
CA MET A 401 9.49 -20.97 -0.04
C MET A 401 8.81 -20.15 -1.15
N ASP A 402 7.98 -20.78 -1.99
CA ASP A 402 7.27 -20.10 -3.07
C ASP A 402 6.15 -19.19 -2.53
N SER A 403 5.72 -19.42 -1.28
CA SER A 403 4.77 -18.55 -0.57
C SER A 403 5.37 -17.21 -0.13
N GLY A 404 6.68 -16.98 -0.31
CA GLY A 404 7.36 -15.78 0.18
C GLY A 404 7.44 -15.66 1.71
N ARG A 405 6.89 -16.63 2.46
CA ARG A 405 7.01 -16.73 3.91
C ARG A 405 8.43 -17.16 4.27
N LEU A 406 9.02 -16.50 5.27
CA LEU A 406 10.41 -16.73 5.68
C LEU A 406 10.51 -17.51 7.00
N GLY A 407 9.40 -17.83 7.65
CA GLY A 407 9.40 -18.52 8.94
C GLY A 407 8.05 -18.54 9.64
N ASP A 408 8.09 -18.88 10.93
CA ASP A 408 6.92 -18.87 11.81
C ASP A 408 6.42 -17.44 12.02
N GLU A 409 5.09 -17.29 12.10
CA GLU A 409 4.42 -15.99 12.16
C GLU A 409 3.37 -15.96 13.26
N LEU A 410 2.89 -14.77 13.60
CA LEU A 410 1.71 -14.58 14.42
C LEU A 410 0.63 -13.84 13.63
N GLU A 411 -0.60 -14.34 13.70
CA GLU A 411 -1.78 -13.56 13.33
C GLU A 411 -2.36 -12.92 14.60
N VAL A 412 -2.35 -11.59 14.65
CA VAL A 412 -2.89 -10.83 15.79
C VAL A 412 -4.14 -10.08 15.36
N VAL A 413 -5.27 -10.38 15.99
CA VAL A 413 -6.56 -9.74 15.69
C VAL A 413 -6.98 -8.86 16.86
N PHE A 414 -6.95 -7.55 16.65
CA PHE A 414 -7.47 -6.57 17.59
C PHE A 414 -8.95 -6.30 17.32
N SER A 415 -9.76 -6.28 18.37
CA SER A 415 -11.18 -5.91 18.32
C SER A 415 -11.57 -5.16 19.58
N ARG A 416 -12.70 -4.45 19.57
CA ARG A 416 -13.20 -3.77 20.77
C ARG A 416 -13.60 -4.78 21.84
N ASP A 417 -13.30 -4.44 23.08
CA ASP A 417 -13.76 -5.18 24.24
C ASP A 417 -15.20 -4.76 24.57
N VAL A 418 -16.17 -5.58 24.15
CA VAL A 418 -17.60 -5.35 24.36
C VAL A 418 -17.96 -5.31 25.86
N THR A 419 -17.13 -5.90 26.73
CA THR A 419 -17.34 -5.85 28.19
C THR A 419 -16.88 -4.56 28.86
N ALA A 420 -16.14 -3.69 28.17
CA ALA A 420 -15.62 -2.43 28.73
C ALA A 420 -16.57 -1.22 28.52
N GLN A 421 -17.75 -1.42 27.93
CA GLN A 421 -18.72 -0.35 27.61
C GLN A 421 -19.97 -0.34 28.51
N VAL A 422 -19.94 -1.00 29.68
CA VAL A 422 -21.06 -0.98 30.66
C VAL A 422 -20.71 -0.08 31.84
#